data_AF-A0A2N1M4D0-F1
#
_entry.id   AF-A0A2N1M4D0-F1
#
_cell.length_a   1.000
_cell.length_b   1.000
_cell.length_c   1.000
_cell.angle_alpha   90.00
_cell.angle_beta   90.00
_cell.angle_gamma   90.00
#
_symmetry.space_group_name_H-M   'P 1'
#
loop_
_entity.id
_entity.type
_entity.pdbx_description
1 polymer ?
#
loop_
_entity_poly.entity_id
_entity_poly.type
_entity_poly.pdbx_seq_one_letter_code
_entity_poly.pdbx_strand_id
1 'polypeptide(L)'
;MSIMIGDFRYSDGFGGVENTDTGLIALIAFAVFFLWIEGISYLRLIPNIAIYIYYVMIITKTVLPFILFNVIVILAFAHTMFILLTESKNIKTKDSTYSGTATNPLNGQEFNVEMKADFDPTDRNDNPFSYFPMAMVATYFWLNGDFVQRDSFDFWAVEVFSLIASVLLVTILQNMLIAFMGGVYEEAATKGRQALLRFRANQIANYEALYHIHFPPIERDPKYIYYIGQSKNFEKMV
;
A
#
# COMPACT_ATOMS: atom_id res chain seq x y z
N MET A 1 1.11 -5.75 32.71
CA MET A 1 0.88 -6.49 31.44
C MET A 1 0.27 -7.87 31.75
N SER A 2 -0.89 -7.92 32.42
CA SER A 2 -1.49 -9.17 32.93
C SER A 2 -3.02 -9.21 32.83
N ILE A 3 -3.68 -8.12 32.44
CA ILE A 3 -5.15 -8.02 32.42
C ILE A 3 -5.73 -8.37 31.03
N MET A 4 -4.99 -8.10 29.94
CA MET A 4 -5.55 -8.19 28.58
C MET A 4 -5.69 -9.61 27.97
N ILE A 5 -5.09 -10.66 28.53
CA ILE A 5 -5.27 -12.02 27.98
C ILE A 5 -6.68 -12.55 28.27
N GLY A 6 -7.33 -12.08 29.35
CA GLY A 6 -8.67 -12.51 29.73
C GLY A 6 -9.79 -11.90 28.88
N ASP A 7 -9.54 -10.74 28.26
CA ASP A 7 -10.58 -9.94 27.62
C ASP A 7 -10.63 -10.10 26.09
N PHE A 8 -9.68 -10.84 25.50
CA PHE A 8 -9.70 -11.15 24.07
C PHE A 8 -10.67 -12.31 23.78
N ARG A 9 -11.65 -12.05 22.93
CA ARG A 9 -12.64 -13.03 22.46
C ARG A 9 -12.51 -13.20 20.95
N TYR A 10 -12.55 -14.44 20.46
CA TYR A 10 -12.45 -14.71 19.02
C TYR A 10 -13.59 -14.08 18.19
N SER A 11 -14.77 -13.87 18.78
CA SER A 11 -15.95 -13.31 18.11
C SER A 11 -15.87 -11.82 17.82
N ASP A 12 -15.23 -11.06 18.70
CA ASP A 12 -15.34 -9.60 18.78
C ASP A 12 -14.00 -8.92 19.14
N GLY A 13 -12.91 -9.68 19.22
CA GLY A 13 -11.58 -9.19 19.57
C GLY A 13 -11.56 -8.62 20.99
N PHE A 14 -11.38 -7.30 21.11
CA PHE A 14 -11.42 -6.56 22.38
C PHE A 14 -12.75 -5.80 22.58
N GLY A 15 -13.80 -6.12 21.83
CA GLY A 15 -15.09 -5.42 21.85
C GLY A 15 -15.82 -5.42 23.20
N GLY A 16 -15.50 -6.37 24.09
CA GLY A 16 -16.04 -6.44 25.45
C GLY A 16 -15.33 -5.56 26.49
N VAL A 17 -14.25 -4.87 26.13
CA VAL A 17 -13.48 -4.04 27.06
C VAL A 17 -14.11 -2.65 27.15
N GLU A 18 -14.70 -2.35 28.31
CA GLU A 18 -15.54 -1.17 28.56
C GLU A 18 -14.79 0.17 28.44
N ASN A 19 -13.46 0.18 28.60
CA ASN A 19 -12.60 1.35 28.47
C ASN A 19 -11.28 1.01 27.75
N THR A 20 -11.33 0.82 26.42
CA THR A 20 -10.12 0.71 25.61
C THR A 20 -9.63 2.07 25.15
N ASP A 21 -8.37 2.40 25.47
CA ASP A 21 -7.66 3.51 24.83
C ASP A 21 -7.58 3.28 23.31
N THR A 22 -8.00 4.27 22.50
CA THR A 22 -7.95 4.21 21.04
C THR A 22 -6.53 4.03 20.52
N GLY A 23 -5.53 4.59 21.23
CA GLY A 23 -4.13 4.37 20.91
C GLY A 23 -3.70 2.91 21.08
N LEU A 24 -4.19 2.25 22.15
CA LEU A 24 -3.91 0.85 22.42
C LEU A 24 -4.52 -0.08 21.36
N ILE A 25 -5.75 0.20 20.93
CA ILE A 25 -6.40 -0.55 19.84
C ILE A 25 -5.56 -0.47 18.57
N ALA A 26 -5.11 0.74 18.19
CA ALA A 26 -4.27 0.93 17.01
C ALA A 26 -2.94 0.17 17.12
N LEU A 27 -2.26 0.23 18.26
CA LEU A 27 -1.00 -0.47 18.49
C LEU A 27 -1.16 -1.99 18.38
N ILE A 28 -2.22 -2.55 18.95
CA ILE A 28 -2.52 -3.99 18.84
C ILE A 28 -2.77 -4.36 17.38
N ALA A 29 -3.54 -3.56 16.63
CA ALA A 29 -3.78 -3.80 15.22
C ALA A 29 -2.48 -3.79 14.39
N PHE A 30 -1.60 -2.81 14.62
CA PHE A 30 -0.28 -2.78 13.99
C PHE A 30 0.58 -3.99 14.35
N ALA A 31 0.60 -4.39 15.63
CA ALA A 31 1.35 -5.56 16.07
C ALA A 31 0.86 -6.83 15.36
N VAL A 32 -0.46 -7.05 15.30
CA VAL A 32 -1.05 -8.19 14.59
C VAL A 32 -0.70 -8.16 13.09
N PHE A 33 -0.76 -6.98 12.47
CA PHE A 33 -0.36 -6.82 11.06
C PHE A 33 1.10 -7.19 10.81
N PHE A 34 2.03 -6.73 11.66
CA PHE A 34 3.45 -7.09 11.56
C PHE A 34 3.69 -8.58 11.81
N LEU A 35 2.97 -9.20 12.75
CA LEU A 35 3.02 -10.65 12.97
C LEU A 35 2.56 -11.43 11.74
N TRP A 36 1.56 -10.95 10.99
CA TRP A 36 1.17 -11.57 9.71
C TRP A 36 2.26 -11.43 8.64
N ILE A 37 2.91 -10.28 8.54
CA ILE A 37 4.06 -10.09 7.62
C ILE A 37 5.19 -11.07 7.97
N GLU A 38 5.49 -11.23 9.25
CA GLU A 38 6.49 -12.19 9.73
C GLU A 38 6.06 -13.64 9.46
N GLY A 39 4.78 -13.96 9.69
CA GLY A 39 4.16 -15.25 9.36
C GLY A 39 4.31 -15.61 7.87
N ILE A 40 4.02 -14.66 6.98
CA ILE A 40 4.23 -14.83 5.53
C ILE A 40 5.71 -15.05 5.22
N SER A 41 6.60 -14.33 5.90
CA SER A 41 8.04 -14.48 5.75
C SER A 41 8.54 -15.89 6.11
N TYR A 42 7.96 -16.54 7.12
CA TYR A 42 8.30 -17.92 7.50
C TYR A 42 7.91 -18.96 6.44
N LEU A 43 6.95 -18.66 5.56
CA LEU A 43 6.60 -19.55 4.44
C LEU A 43 7.76 -19.76 3.45
N ARG A 44 8.86 -19.00 3.57
CA ARG A 44 10.14 -19.26 2.86
C ARG A 44 10.74 -20.64 3.11
N LEU A 45 10.31 -21.34 4.16
CA LEU A 45 10.71 -22.71 4.43
C LEU A 45 10.11 -23.70 3.41
N ILE A 46 8.93 -23.39 2.84
CA ILE A 46 8.24 -24.24 1.88
C ILE A 46 8.77 -23.95 0.46
N PRO A 47 9.40 -24.92 -0.24
CA PRO A 47 10.10 -24.71 -1.51
C PRO A 47 9.32 -23.91 -2.56
N ASN A 48 8.08 -24.31 -2.82
CA ASN A 48 7.28 -23.75 -3.90
C ASN A 48 6.82 -22.32 -3.57
N ILE A 49 6.55 -22.03 -2.29
CA ILE A 49 6.10 -20.71 -1.84
C ILE A 49 7.28 -19.73 -1.74
N ALA A 50 8.44 -20.23 -1.33
CA ALA A 50 9.65 -19.43 -1.13
C ALA A 50 10.07 -18.67 -2.38
N ILE A 51 9.94 -19.29 -3.56
CA ILE A 51 10.29 -18.65 -4.85
C ILE A 51 9.51 -17.35 -5.05
N TYR A 52 8.20 -17.36 -4.79
CA TYR A 52 7.35 -16.17 -4.93
C TYR A 52 7.70 -15.09 -3.90
N ILE A 53 8.05 -15.47 -2.67
CA ILE A 53 8.52 -14.50 -1.66
C ILE A 53 9.82 -13.83 -2.13
N TYR A 54 10.75 -14.59 -2.74
CA TYR A 54 11.96 -14.00 -3.32
C TYR A 54 11.65 -13.07 -4.49
N TYR A 55 10.67 -13.39 -5.33
CA TYR A 55 10.23 -12.47 -6.40
C TYR A 55 9.75 -11.15 -5.82
N VAL A 56 8.84 -11.19 -4.84
CA VAL A 56 8.34 -9.98 -4.16
C VAL A 56 9.49 -9.20 -3.53
N MET A 57 10.41 -9.87 -2.83
CA MET A 57 11.56 -9.19 -2.20
C MET A 57 12.48 -8.50 -3.23
N ILE A 58 12.76 -9.14 -4.36
CA ILE A 58 13.59 -8.57 -5.43
C ILE A 58 12.86 -7.39 -6.08
N ILE A 59 11.60 -7.61 -6.50
CA ILE A 59 10.78 -6.59 -7.17
C ILE A 59 10.62 -5.35 -6.29
N THR A 60 10.21 -5.51 -5.02
CA THR A 60 10.00 -4.37 -4.12
C THR A 60 11.27 -3.55 -3.93
N LYS A 61 12.43 -4.20 -3.78
CA LYS A 61 13.72 -3.48 -3.63
C LYS A 61 14.10 -2.72 -4.89
N THR A 62 13.93 -3.31 -6.06
CA THR A 62 14.28 -2.69 -7.34
C THR A 62 13.29 -1.59 -7.73
N VAL A 63 12.01 -1.73 -7.38
CA VAL A 63 10.94 -0.79 -7.74
C VAL A 63 10.84 0.41 -6.79
N LEU A 64 11.36 0.29 -5.57
CA LEU A 64 11.31 1.34 -4.56
C LEU A 64 11.74 2.74 -5.02
N PRO A 65 12.85 2.94 -5.76
CA PRO A 65 13.25 4.27 -6.23
C PRO A 65 12.22 4.93 -7.14
N PHE A 66 11.57 4.13 -8.00
CA PHE A 66 10.51 4.62 -8.88
C PHE A 66 9.25 5.02 -8.10
N ILE A 67 8.90 4.24 -7.07
CA ILE A 67 7.78 4.59 -6.17
C ILE A 67 8.08 5.88 -5.42
N LEU A 68 9.30 6.07 -4.91
CA LEU A 68 9.70 7.31 -4.24
C LEU A 68 9.62 8.51 -5.18
N PHE A 69 10.07 8.34 -6.43
CA PHE A 69 9.88 9.35 -7.47
C PHE A 69 8.39 9.70 -7.66
N ASN A 70 7.51 8.71 -7.78
CA ASN A 70 6.07 8.96 -7.89
C ASN A 70 5.49 9.69 -6.69
N VAL A 71 5.91 9.35 -5.46
CA VAL A 71 5.49 10.05 -4.24
C VAL A 71 5.86 11.53 -4.31
N ILE A 72 7.07 11.88 -4.78
CA ILE A 72 7.48 13.28 -4.95
C ILE A 72 6.57 14.00 -5.96
N VAL A 73 6.22 13.34 -7.07
CA VAL A 73 5.31 13.93 -8.07
C VAL A 73 3.90 14.15 -7.47
N ILE A 74 3.38 13.19 -6.69
CA ILE A 74 2.10 13.33 -5.98
C ILE A 74 2.15 14.49 -4.99
N LEU A 75 3.24 14.63 -4.24
CA LEU A 75 3.43 15.75 -3.31
C LEU A 75 3.41 17.10 -4.04
N ALA A 76 4.00 17.18 -5.24
CA ALA A 76 3.97 18.40 -6.04
C ALA A 76 2.53 18.78 -6.44
N PHE A 77 1.74 17.85 -6.96
CA PHE A 77 0.32 18.11 -7.29
C PHE A 77 -0.51 18.43 -6.04
N ALA A 78 -0.31 17.72 -4.94
CA ALA A 78 -0.99 18.00 -3.69
C ALA A 78 -0.72 19.42 -3.20
N HIS A 79 0.53 19.88 -3.30
CA HIS A 79 0.91 21.23 -2.92
C HIS A 79 0.33 22.28 -3.86
N THR A 80 0.34 22.04 -5.18
CA THR A 80 -0.30 22.93 -6.15
C THR A 80 -1.79 23.09 -5.88
N MET A 81 -2.49 21.99 -5.64
CA MET A 81 -3.94 22.02 -5.37
C MET A 81 -4.26 22.62 -4.00
N PHE A 82 -3.41 22.36 -3.00
CA PHE A 82 -3.51 23.01 -1.70
C PHE A 82 -3.44 24.53 -1.87
N ILE A 83 -2.42 25.06 -2.56
CA ILE A 83 -2.32 26.51 -2.82
C ILE A 83 -3.55 27.02 -3.59
N LEU A 84 -4.01 26.26 -4.59
CA LEU A 84 -5.14 26.65 -5.43
C LEU A 84 -6.46 26.71 -4.66
N LEU A 85 -6.71 25.78 -3.74
CA LEU A 85 -8.02 25.55 -3.15
C LEU A 85 -8.12 25.84 -1.64
N THR A 86 -7.02 26.24 -0.99
CA THR A 86 -7.04 26.61 0.44
C THR A 86 -7.79 27.92 0.67
N GLU A 87 -7.52 28.96 -0.13
CA GLU A 87 -8.22 30.24 -0.08
C GLU A 87 -9.28 30.35 -1.18
N SER A 88 -10.23 29.43 -1.15
CA SER A 88 -11.31 29.25 -2.12
C SER A 88 -12.39 30.35 -2.12
N LYS A 89 -12.26 31.41 -1.31
CA LYS A 89 -13.27 32.48 -1.20
C LYS A 89 -13.63 33.14 -2.52
N ASN A 90 -12.69 33.17 -3.47
CA ASN A 90 -12.88 33.75 -4.81
C ASN A 90 -13.13 32.69 -5.89
N ILE A 91 -13.17 31.42 -5.53
CA ILE A 91 -13.35 30.29 -6.44
C ILE A 91 -14.80 29.83 -6.34
N LYS A 92 -15.49 29.77 -7.49
CA LYS A 92 -16.86 29.28 -7.53
C LYS A 92 -16.88 27.79 -7.23
N THR A 93 -17.79 27.39 -6.34
CA THR A 93 -18.16 26.00 -6.14
C THR A 93 -19.32 25.66 -7.07
N LYS A 94 -19.46 24.38 -7.40
CA LYS A 94 -20.61 23.90 -8.17
C LYS A 94 -21.83 23.91 -7.25
N ASP A 95 -22.79 24.78 -7.54
CA ASP A 95 -24.08 24.79 -6.86
C ASP A 95 -24.91 23.58 -7.31
N SER A 96 -24.89 22.49 -6.54
CA SER A 96 -25.84 21.39 -6.76
C SER A 96 -27.17 21.74 -6.05
N THR A 97 -28.06 22.38 -6.80
CA THR A 97 -29.45 22.63 -6.38
C THR A 97 -30.33 21.51 -6.93
N TYR A 98 -30.95 20.77 -6.02
CA TYR A 98 -31.96 19.75 -6.35
C TYR A 98 -33.33 20.33 -6.07
N SER A 99 -34.24 20.24 -7.04
CA SER A 99 -35.63 20.65 -6.85
C SER A 99 -36.56 19.46 -7.13
N GLY A 100 -37.65 19.41 -6.38
CA GLY A 100 -38.66 18.39 -6.54
C GLY A 100 -39.97 18.80 -5.89
N THR A 101 -41.01 18.02 -6.13
CA THR A 101 -42.33 18.25 -5.57
C THR A 101 -42.64 17.15 -4.57
N ALA A 102 -42.88 17.52 -3.32
CA ALA A 102 -43.32 16.61 -2.27
C ALA A 102 -44.84 16.70 -2.15
N THR A 103 -45.53 15.58 -2.27
CA THR A 103 -46.99 15.53 -2.09
C THR A 103 -47.31 15.09 -0.66
N ASN A 104 -48.13 15.86 0.05
CA ASN A 104 -48.61 15.47 1.35
C ASN A 104 -49.67 14.35 1.19
N PRO A 105 -49.43 13.15 1.76
CA PRO A 105 -50.29 11.99 1.56
C PRO A 105 -51.67 12.12 2.21
N LEU A 106 -51.87 13.07 3.14
CA LEU A 106 -53.13 13.25 3.86
C LEU A 106 -54.13 14.15 3.12
N ASN A 107 -53.64 15.12 2.32
CA ASN A 107 -54.49 16.12 1.66
C ASN A 107 -54.17 16.33 0.18
N GLY A 108 -53.20 15.61 -0.39
CA GLY A 108 -52.80 15.71 -1.79
C GLY A 108 -52.13 17.04 -2.17
N GLN A 109 -51.79 17.87 -1.17
CA GLN A 109 -51.15 19.16 -1.42
C GLN A 109 -49.70 18.97 -1.84
N GLU A 110 -49.31 19.59 -2.94
CA GLU A 110 -47.95 19.57 -3.46
C GLU A 110 -47.13 20.74 -2.92
N PHE A 111 -45.89 20.45 -2.52
CA PHE A 111 -44.92 21.41 -2.00
C PHE A 111 -43.67 21.35 -2.86
N ASN A 112 -43.24 22.50 -3.39
CA ASN A 112 -41.94 22.59 -4.04
C ASN A 112 -40.86 22.61 -2.95
N VAL A 113 -39.97 21.64 -3.01
CA VAL A 113 -38.82 21.51 -2.13
C VAL A 113 -37.57 21.78 -2.96
N GLU A 114 -36.80 22.78 -2.54
CA GLU A 114 -35.46 23.04 -3.06
C GLU A 114 -34.45 22.64 -1.98
N MET A 115 -33.50 21.80 -2.36
CA MET A 115 -32.38 21.37 -1.52
C MET A 115 -31.09 21.88 -2.15
N LYS A 116 -30.27 22.54 -1.35
CA LYS A 116 -28.93 22.97 -1.74
C LYS A 116 -27.92 22.16 -0.95
N ALA A 117 -26.85 21.69 -1.60
CA ALA A 117 -25.74 21.10 -0.89
C ALA A 117 -25.06 22.16 0.01
N ASP A 118 -24.87 21.81 1.27
CA ASP A 118 -24.18 22.63 2.27
C ASP A 118 -22.69 22.32 2.20
N PHE A 119 -22.03 22.79 1.15
CA PHE A 119 -20.60 22.59 0.93
C PHE A 119 -19.82 23.79 1.47
N ASP A 120 -18.97 23.57 2.48
CA ASP A 120 -18.05 24.58 3.00
C ASP A 120 -16.65 24.37 2.41
N PRO A 121 -16.17 25.26 1.51
CA PRO A 121 -14.88 25.09 0.87
C PRO A 121 -13.69 25.37 1.81
N THR A 122 -13.96 25.82 3.04
CA THR A 122 -12.96 26.00 4.10
C THR A 122 -12.94 24.85 5.11
N ASP A 123 -13.99 24.03 5.18
CA ASP A 123 -13.97 22.81 5.97
C ASP A 123 -13.10 21.76 5.27
N ARG A 124 -12.27 21.08 6.05
CA ARG A 124 -11.37 20.00 5.60
C ARG A 124 -12.10 18.71 5.25
N ASN A 125 -13.31 18.51 5.78
CA ASN A 125 -14.13 17.34 5.49
C ASN A 125 -14.80 17.47 4.11
N ASP A 126 -15.14 18.69 3.72
CA ASP A 126 -15.76 19.00 2.43
C ASP A 126 -14.70 19.26 1.36
N ASN A 127 -13.69 20.07 1.68
CA ASN A 127 -12.56 20.35 0.80
C ASN A 127 -11.27 19.72 1.37
N PRO A 128 -10.84 18.54 0.91
CA PRO A 128 -9.60 17.92 1.38
C PRO A 128 -8.36 18.75 1.04
N PHE A 129 -8.45 19.73 0.13
CA PHE A 129 -7.35 20.62 -0.24
C PHE A 129 -7.25 21.88 0.63
N SER A 130 -8.10 22.05 1.65
CA SER A 130 -7.95 23.11 2.66
C SER A 130 -6.92 22.78 3.75
N TYR A 131 -6.49 21.50 3.84
CA TYR A 131 -5.48 21.04 4.78
C TYR A 131 -4.45 20.14 4.09
N PHE A 132 -3.17 20.54 4.13
CA PHE A 132 -2.13 19.91 3.30
C PHE A 132 -2.00 18.37 3.48
N PRO A 133 -2.04 17.79 4.70
CA PRO A 133 -2.07 16.33 4.85
C PRO A 133 -3.25 15.63 4.17
N MET A 134 -4.44 16.24 4.18
CA MET A 134 -5.59 15.70 3.44
C MET A 134 -5.43 15.89 1.94
N ALA A 135 -4.81 16.98 1.49
CA ALA A 135 -4.49 17.21 0.08
C ALA A 135 -3.56 16.11 -0.46
N MET A 136 -2.57 15.68 0.32
CA MET A 136 -1.69 14.56 -0.04
C MET A 136 -2.49 13.26 -0.23
N VAL A 137 -3.40 12.96 0.70
CA VAL A 137 -4.25 11.76 0.65
C VAL A 137 -5.20 11.82 -0.55
N ALA A 138 -5.90 12.94 -0.76
CA ALA A 138 -6.79 13.13 -1.89
C ALA A 138 -6.06 13.00 -3.24
N THR A 139 -4.87 13.60 -3.36
CA THR A 139 -4.06 13.51 -4.58
C THR A 139 -3.51 12.10 -4.79
N TYR A 140 -3.20 11.35 -3.72
CA TYR A 140 -2.86 9.94 -3.84
C TYR A 140 -4.03 9.13 -4.43
N PHE A 141 -5.27 9.41 -4.02
CA PHE A 141 -6.47 8.75 -4.56
C PHE A 141 -6.78 9.10 -6.03
N TRP A 142 -6.17 10.15 -6.59
CA TRP A 142 -6.24 10.41 -8.04
C TRP A 142 -5.67 9.24 -8.86
N LEU A 143 -4.75 8.45 -8.30
CA LEU A 143 -4.25 7.24 -8.93
C LEU A 143 -5.38 6.22 -9.22
N ASN A 144 -6.46 6.24 -8.43
CA ASN A 144 -7.63 5.39 -8.63
C ASN A 144 -8.70 6.05 -9.52
N GLY A 145 -8.43 7.25 -10.05
CA GLY A 145 -9.37 8.03 -10.83
C GLY A 145 -10.37 8.84 -9.99
N ASP A 146 -10.21 8.91 -8.68
CA ASP A 146 -11.02 9.74 -7.80
C ASP A 146 -10.50 11.18 -7.85
N PHE A 147 -11.22 12.08 -8.52
CA PHE A 147 -10.87 13.49 -8.64
C PHE A 147 -11.94 14.38 -7.97
N VAL A 148 -12.20 14.14 -6.67
CA VAL A 148 -13.24 14.82 -5.86
C VAL A 148 -13.36 16.34 -6.08
N GLN A 149 -12.24 17.05 -6.25
CA GLN A 149 -12.26 18.50 -6.45
C GLN A 149 -12.97 18.94 -7.74
N ARG A 150 -12.99 18.08 -8.77
CA ARG A 150 -13.65 18.39 -10.03
C ARG A 150 -15.16 18.43 -9.87
N ASP A 151 -15.70 17.72 -8.89
CA ASP A 151 -17.13 17.67 -8.62
C ASP A 151 -17.58 18.84 -7.73
N SER A 152 -16.66 19.39 -6.93
CA SER A 152 -16.97 20.49 -6.00
C SER A 152 -16.67 21.88 -6.56
N PHE A 153 -15.65 22.04 -7.39
CA PHE A 153 -15.17 23.36 -7.84
C PHE A 153 -15.48 23.63 -9.31
N ASP A 154 -16.05 24.81 -9.59
CA ASP A 154 -16.28 25.35 -10.93
C ASP A 154 -15.16 26.34 -11.29
N PHE A 155 -13.97 25.79 -11.57
CA PHE A 155 -12.81 26.60 -11.89
C PHE A 155 -11.91 25.92 -12.93
N TRP A 156 -11.64 26.63 -14.03
CA TRP A 156 -10.88 26.10 -15.17
C TRP A 156 -9.51 25.54 -14.78
N ALA A 157 -8.83 26.16 -13.80
CA ALA A 157 -7.51 25.71 -13.37
C ALA A 157 -7.58 24.32 -12.72
N VAL A 158 -8.65 24.01 -11.99
CA VAL A 158 -8.91 22.68 -11.41
C VAL A 158 -9.02 21.63 -12.52
N GLU A 159 -9.72 21.95 -13.60
CA GLU A 159 -9.85 21.05 -14.75
C GLU A 159 -8.52 20.82 -15.45
N VAL A 160 -7.74 21.88 -15.69
CA VAL A 160 -6.44 21.80 -16.35
C VAL A 160 -5.46 20.96 -15.54
N PHE A 161 -5.30 21.23 -14.24
CA PHE A 161 -4.38 20.45 -13.40
C PHE A 161 -4.84 18.99 -13.26
N SER A 162 -6.14 18.74 -13.14
CA SER A 162 -6.67 17.39 -13.07
C SER A 162 -6.45 16.61 -14.38
N LEU A 163 -6.57 17.28 -15.54
CA LEU A 163 -6.28 16.67 -16.84
C LEU A 163 -4.79 16.34 -16.99
N ILE A 164 -3.91 17.27 -16.62
CA ILE A 164 -2.45 17.03 -16.63
C ILE A 164 -2.11 15.85 -15.70
N ALA A 165 -2.69 15.82 -14.50
CA ALA A 165 -2.46 14.75 -13.54
C ALA A 165 -3.01 13.40 -14.04
N SER A 166 -4.19 13.38 -14.67
CA SER A 166 -4.75 12.16 -15.27
C SER A 166 -3.83 11.58 -16.35
N VAL A 167 -3.31 12.42 -17.25
CA VAL A 167 -2.36 11.98 -18.28
C VAL A 167 -1.04 11.52 -17.63
N LEU A 168 -0.47 12.33 -16.74
CA LEU A 168 0.87 12.09 -16.22
C LEU A 168 0.89 11.00 -15.13
N LEU A 169 0.11 11.14 -14.06
CA LEU A 169 0.10 10.20 -12.94
C LEU A 169 -0.60 8.89 -13.33
N VAL A 170 -1.84 8.98 -13.82
CA VAL A 170 -2.68 7.79 -14.04
C VAL A 170 -2.28 7.07 -15.31
N THR A 171 -2.09 7.80 -16.42
CA THR A 171 -1.82 7.14 -17.70
C THR A 171 -0.34 6.83 -17.90
N ILE A 172 0.56 7.79 -17.75
CA ILE A 172 1.98 7.59 -18.06
C ILE A 172 2.69 6.84 -16.93
N LEU A 173 2.68 7.37 -15.71
CA LEU A 173 3.48 6.83 -14.61
C LEU A 173 3.00 5.46 -14.13
N GLN A 174 1.70 5.17 -14.11
CA GLN A 174 1.23 3.81 -13.79
C GLN A 174 1.59 2.81 -14.88
N ASN A 175 1.42 3.15 -16.17
CA ASN A 175 1.81 2.24 -17.25
C ASN A 175 3.32 2.01 -17.28
N MET A 176 4.12 3.04 -16.97
CA MET A 176 5.56 2.89 -16.78
C MET A 176 5.88 1.99 -15.59
N LEU A 177 5.18 2.12 -14.45
CA LEU A 177 5.35 1.24 -13.30
C LEU A 177 5.08 -0.22 -13.67
N ILE A 178 3.99 -0.47 -14.40
CA ILE A 178 3.60 -1.82 -14.85
C ILE A 178 4.67 -2.40 -15.79
N ALA A 179 5.10 -1.64 -16.79
CA ALA A 179 6.14 -2.07 -17.73
C ALA A 179 7.47 -2.36 -17.01
N PHE A 180 7.86 -1.47 -16.09
CA PHE A 180 9.07 -1.64 -15.28
C PHE A 180 8.97 -2.87 -14.38
N MET A 181 7.84 -3.08 -13.69
CA MET A 181 7.60 -4.28 -12.88
C MET A 181 7.64 -5.55 -13.73
N GLY A 182 7.14 -5.51 -14.97
CA GLY A 182 7.23 -6.63 -15.92
C GLY A 182 8.68 -7.02 -16.22
N GLY A 183 9.54 -6.05 -16.53
CA GLY A 183 10.97 -6.31 -16.76
C GLY A 183 11.71 -6.81 -15.52
N VAL A 184 11.44 -6.24 -14.36
CA VAL A 184 12.05 -6.68 -13.09
C VAL A 184 11.57 -8.09 -12.69
N TYR A 185 10.33 -8.45 -13.00
CA TYR A 185 9.81 -9.79 -12.75
C TYR A 185 10.57 -10.85 -13.55
N GLU A 186 10.88 -10.61 -14.82
CA GLU A 186 11.65 -11.55 -15.64
C GLU A 186 13.07 -11.76 -15.09
N GLU A 187 13.72 -10.69 -14.63
CA GLU A 187 15.01 -10.78 -13.94
C GLU A 187 14.89 -11.55 -12.61
N ALA A 188 13.84 -11.28 -11.82
CA ALA A 188 13.58 -11.99 -10.58
C ALA A 188 13.30 -13.47 -10.82
N ALA A 189 12.62 -13.83 -11.93
CA ALA A 189 12.34 -15.21 -12.30
C ALA A 189 13.62 -16.03 -12.54
N THR A 190 14.61 -15.43 -13.21
CA THR A 190 15.90 -16.07 -13.47
C THR A 190 16.79 -16.15 -12.21
N LYS A 191 16.84 -15.07 -11.41
CA LYS A 191 17.70 -14.98 -10.21
C LYS A 191 17.08 -15.61 -8.96
N GLY A 192 15.77 -15.75 -8.89
CA GLY A 192 15.04 -16.18 -7.69
C GLY A 192 15.37 -17.60 -7.26
N ARG A 193 15.59 -18.52 -8.21
CA ARG A 193 16.02 -19.89 -7.90
C ARG A 193 17.40 -19.92 -7.24
N GLN A 194 18.33 -19.10 -7.72
CA GLN A 194 19.67 -18.99 -7.13
C GLN A 194 19.61 -18.37 -5.73
N ALA A 195 18.78 -17.34 -5.53
CA ALA A 195 18.55 -16.72 -4.22
C ALA A 195 17.98 -17.73 -3.21
N LEU A 196 17.02 -18.57 -3.62
CA LEU A 196 16.45 -19.64 -2.79
C LEU A 196 17.52 -20.65 -2.36
N LEU A 197 18.34 -21.13 -3.29
CA LEU A 197 19.39 -22.10 -2.99
C LEU A 197 20.43 -21.54 -2.02
N ARG A 198 20.85 -20.28 -2.21
CA ARG A 198 21.75 -19.58 -1.29
C ARG A 198 21.15 -19.44 0.11
N PHE A 199 19.87 -19.08 0.21
CA PHE A 199 19.20 -18.99 1.50
C PHE A 199 19.19 -20.32 2.24
N ARG A 200 18.90 -21.42 1.55
CA ARG A 200 18.92 -22.76 2.16
C ARG A 200 20.30 -23.15 2.65
N ALA A 201 21.32 -22.92 1.83
CA ALA A 201 22.71 -23.16 2.23
C ALA A 201 23.07 -22.38 3.49
N ASN A 202 22.68 -21.11 3.58
CA ASN A 202 22.90 -20.28 4.76
C ASN A 202 22.13 -20.77 5.99
N GLN A 203 20.88 -21.22 5.84
CA GLN A 203 20.11 -21.77 6.97
C GLN A 203 20.76 -23.05 7.51
N ILE A 204 21.22 -23.95 6.63
CA ILE A 204 21.93 -25.17 7.03
C ILE A 204 23.24 -24.80 7.73
N ALA A 205 24.05 -23.92 7.15
CA ALA A 205 25.32 -23.49 7.74
C ALA A 205 25.14 -22.82 9.12
N ASN A 206 24.12 -21.96 9.26
CA ASN A 206 23.81 -21.33 10.55
C ASN A 206 23.35 -22.36 11.59
N TYR A 207 22.51 -23.31 11.18
CA TYR A 207 22.08 -24.40 12.05
C TYR A 207 23.26 -25.26 12.50
N GLU A 208 24.12 -25.69 11.57
CA GLU A 208 25.32 -26.47 11.86
C GLU A 208 26.28 -25.74 12.80
N ALA A 209 26.50 -24.43 12.58
CA ALA A 209 27.34 -23.61 13.44
C ALA A 209 26.81 -23.50 14.88
N LEU A 210 25.48 -23.38 15.05
CA LEU A 210 24.86 -23.29 16.38
C LEU A 210 24.81 -24.65 17.09
N TYR A 211 24.61 -25.72 16.33
CA TYR A 211 24.48 -27.09 16.83
C TYR A 211 25.76 -27.57 17.52
N HIS A 212 26.92 -27.31 16.92
CA HIS A 212 28.22 -27.67 17.49
C HIS A 212 28.52 -27.03 18.85
N ILE A 213 27.85 -25.92 19.21
CA ILE A 213 28.03 -25.23 20.49
C ILE A 213 27.24 -25.92 21.61
N HIS A 214 26.06 -26.47 21.30
CA HIS A 214 25.09 -26.92 22.32
C HIS A 214 24.89 -28.44 22.37
N PHE A 215 25.31 -29.18 21.34
CA PHE A 215 25.02 -30.61 21.23
C PHE A 215 26.28 -31.41 20.84
N PRO A 216 26.38 -32.67 21.31
CA PRO A 216 27.47 -33.56 20.90
C PRO A 216 27.41 -33.80 19.37
N PRO A 217 28.58 -33.96 18.72
CA PRO A 217 28.64 -34.13 17.28
C PRO A 217 27.84 -35.37 16.87
N ILE A 218 26.88 -35.17 15.97
CA ILE A 218 26.22 -36.28 15.27
C ILE A 218 27.27 -36.94 14.39
N GLU A 219 27.39 -38.27 14.47
CA GLU A 219 28.27 -39.04 13.61
C GLU A 219 27.86 -38.81 12.15
N ARG A 220 28.76 -38.22 11.36
CA ARG A 220 28.51 -37.99 9.94
C ARG A 220 28.52 -39.35 9.24
N ASP A 221 27.35 -39.87 8.92
CA ASP A 221 27.19 -41.06 8.07
C ASP A 221 26.79 -40.65 6.64
N PRO A 222 27.75 -40.23 5.79
CA PRO A 222 27.45 -39.76 4.46
C PRO A 222 26.98 -40.93 3.58
N LYS A 223 25.66 -41.00 3.35
CA LYS A 223 25.03 -41.99 2.46
C LYS A 223 25.41 -41.83 0.98
N TYR A 224 25.93 -40.67 0.58
CA TYR A 224 26.28 -40.36 -0.81
C TYR A 224 27.68 -39.75 -0.88
N ILE A 225 28.53 -40.33 -1.73
CA ILE A 225 29.83 -39.78 -2.12
C ILE A 225 29.65 -39.20 -3.52
N TYR A 226 29.83 -37.89 -3.66
CA TYR A 226 29.78 -37.22 -4.96
C TYR A 226 31.19 -36.84 -5.40
N TYR A 227 31.51 -37.16 -6.66
CA TYR A 227 32.71 -36.68 -7.32
C TYR A 227 32.38 -35.42 -8.12
N ILE A 228 32.95 -34.29 -7.73
CA ILE A 228 32.87 -33.06 -8.54
C ILE A 228 33.95 -33.16 -9.61
N GLY A 229 33.54 -33.52 -10.83
CA GLY A 229 34.42 -33.47 -12.00
C GLY A 229 34.76 -32.02 -12.33
N GLN A 230 36.00 -31.61 -12.09
CA GLN A 230 36.54 -30.37 -12.64
C GLN A 230 36.69 -30.54 -14.16
N SER A 231 35.61 -30.27 -14.90
CA SER A 231 35.69 -30.09 -16.35
C SER A 231 36.51 -28.83 -16.63
N LYS A 232 37.71 -29.00 -17.19
CA LYS A 232 38.62 -27.95 -17.64
C LYS A 232 38.04 -26.99 -18.69
N ASN A 233 36.79 -27.18 -19.12
CA ASN A 233 36.18 -26.41 -20.21
C ASN A 233 35.54 -25.07 -19.79
N PHE A 234 35.54 -24.69 -18.51
CA PHE A 234 34.94 -23.42 -18.05
C PHE A 234 35.92 -22.42 -17.40
N GLU A 235 37.22 -22.74 -17.35
CA GLU A 235 38.23 -21.88 -16.69
C GLU A 235 38.85 -20.81 -17.63
N LYS A 236 38.38 -20.68 -18.88
CA LYS A 236 38.86 -19.67 -19.83
C LYS A 236 37.74 -18.74 -20.30
N MET A 237 37.09 -18.04 -19.37
CA MET A 237 36.42 -16.76 -19.66
C MET A 237 36.46 -15.87 -18.40
N VAL A 238 37.65 -15.42 -18.04
CA VAL A 238 37.94 -14.09 -17.47
C VAL A 238 39.26 -13.63 -18.06
#